data_AF-A0A7Y8WU68-F1
#
_entry.id   AF-A0A7Y8WU68-F1
#
_cell.length_a   1.000
_cell.length_b   1.000
_cell.length_c   1.000
_cell.angle_alpha   90.00
_cell.angle_beta   90.00
_cell.angle_gamma   90.00
#
_symmetry.space_group_name_H-M   'P 1'
#
loop_
_entity.id
_entity.type
_entity.pdbx_description
1 polymer ?
#
loop_
_entity_poly.entity_id
_entity_poly.type
_entity_poly.pdbx_seq_one_letter_code
_entity_poly.pdbx_strand_id
1 'polypeptide(L)' 'MSNTADTLLRVEKGNAEPEELAAITAILLARAAAAPEARPTHRIGTQAGWRRLERARGFRAPHSWQG' A
#
# COMPACT_ATOMS: atom_id res chain seq x y z
N MET A 1 19.21 -9.10 -17.84
CA MET A 1 18.42 -8.17 -17.01
C MET A 1 16.97 -8.47 -17.30
N SER A 2 16.28 -9.18 -16.42
CA SER A 2 14.88 -9.57 -16.63
C SER A 2 14.01 -8.32 -16.58
N ASN A 3 13.29 -8.05 -17.67
CA ASN A 3 12.40 -6.91 -17.78
C ASN A 3 11.21 -7.12 -16.82
N THR A 4 11.17 -6.38 -15.72
CA THR A 4 10.10 -6.47 -14.71
C THR A 4 8.72 -6.10 -15.27
N ALA A 5 8.66 -5.47 -16.43
CA ALA A 5 7.41 -5.10 -17.10
C ALA A 5 6.54 -6.31 -17.48
N ASP A 6 7.12 -7.50 -17.69
CA ASP A 6 6.38 -8.71 -18.07
C ASP A 6 5.88 -9.53 -16.87
N THR A 7 6.31 -9.20 -15.64
CA THR A 7 5.93 -9.95 -14.43
C THR A 7 4.97 -9.13 -13.57
N LEU A 8 3.68 -9.45 -13.64
CA LEU A 8 2.63 -8.76 -12.88
C LEU A 8 2.75 -8.95 -11.36
N LEU A 9 3.18 -10.14 -10.92
CA LEU A 9 3.31 -10.50 -9.50
C LEU A 9 4.58 -11.33 -9.27
N ARG A 10 5.27 -11.10 -8.14
CA ARG A 10 6.43 -11.86 -7.71
C ARG A 10 6.22 -12.38 -6.28
N VAL A 11 6.49 -13.66 -6.07
CA VAL A 11 6.44 -14.28 -4.74
C VAL A 11 7.82 -14.18 -4.10
N GLU A 12 7.95 -13.42 -3.02
CA GLU A 12 9.22 -13.24 -2.30
C GLU A 12 9.49 -14.36 -1.30
N LYS A 13 8.43 -14.99 -0.77
CA LYS A 13 8.53 -16.03 0.25
C LYS A 13 7.33 -16.98 0.16
N GLY A 14 7.58 -18.27 0.38
CA GLY A 14 6.57 -19.32 0.29
C GLY A 14 6.34 -19.78 -1.16
N ASN A 15 5.39 -20.70 -1.33
CA ASN A 15 4.85 -21.06 -2.64
C ASN A 15 3.39 -20.64 -2.68
N ALA A 16 2.97 -20.05 -3.80
CA ALA A 16 1.58 -19.73 -4.05
C ALA A 16 1.09 -20.64 -5.16
N GLU A 17 -0.06 -21.28 -4.95
CA GLU A 17 -0.66 -22.08 -6.00
C GLU A 17 -1.16 -21.16 -7.15
N PRO A 18 -1.24 -21.67 -8.39
CA PRO A 18 -1.69 -20.87 -9.52
C PRO A 18 -3.03 -20.16 -9.30
N GLU A 19 -3.96 -20.82 -8.59
CA GLU A 19 -5.28 -20.31 -8.22
C GLU A 19 -5.19 -19.09 -7.30
N GLU A 20 -4.25 -19.08 -6.36
CA GLU A 20 -4.06 -17.96 -5.43
C GLU A 20 -3.50 -16.74 -6.16
N LEU A 21 -2.53 -16.94 -7.06
CA LEU A 21 -2.00 -15.87 -7.91
C LEU A 21 -3.06 -15.30 -8.85
N ALA A 22 -3.89 -16.18 -9.43
CA ALA A 22 -5.01 -15.77 -10.27
C ALA A 22 -6.04 -14.93 -9.49
N ALA A 23 -6.38 -15.35 -8.26
CA ALA A 23 -7.30 -14.62 -7.41
C ALA A 23 -6.77 -13.20 -7.07
N ILE A 24 -5.50 -13.09 -6.69
CA ILE A 24 -4.87 -11.78 -6.40
C ILE A 24 -4.87 -10.91 -7.65
N THR A 25 -4.49 -11.47 -8.81
CA THR A 25 -4.49 -10.74 -10.09
C THR A 25 -5.89 -10.23 -10.44
N ALA A 26 -6.92 -11.09 -10.32
CA ALA A 26 -8.30 -10.74 -10.60
C ALA A 26 -8.79 -9.60 -9.69
N ILE A 27 -8.48 -9.65 -8.39
CA ILE A 27 -8.83 -8.60 -7.45
C ILE A 27 -8.15 -7.27 -7.83
N LEU A 28 -6.85 -7.30 -8.15
CA LEU A 28 -6.12 -6.09 -8.54
C LEU A 28 -6.69 -5.46 -9.81
N LEU A 29 -7.00 -6.27 -10.83
CA LEU A 29 -7.62 -5.80 -12.06
C LEU A 29 -9.04 -5.26 -11.82
N ALA A 30 -9.85 -5.95 -11.02
CA ALA A 30 -11.19 -5.48 -10.66
C ALA A 30 -11.14 -4.13 -9.93
N ARG A 31 -10.19 -3.96 -9.00
CA ARG A 31 -9.99 -2.69 -8.30
C ARG A 31 -9.50 -1.58 -9.22
N ALA A 32 -8.60 -1.89 -10.16
CA ALA A 32 -8.14 -0.93 -11.14
C ALA A 32 -9.28 -0.47 -12.06
N ALA A 33 -10.14 -1.40 -12.49
CA ALA A 33 -11.31 -1.10 -13.30
C ALA A 33 -12.39 -0.30 -12.53
N ALA A 34 -12.51 -0.55 -11.22
CA ALA A 34 -13.45 0.17 -10.35
C ALA A 34 -12.89 1.49 -9.80
N ALA A 35 -11.65 1.87 -10.14
CA ALA A 35 -11.05 3.09 -9.65
C ALA A 35 -11.84 4.31 -10.20
N PRO A 36 -12.44 5.14 -9.33
CA PRO A 36 -13.10 6.35 -9.79
C PRO A 36 -12.06 7.24 -10.46
N GLU A 37 -12.48 7.92 -11.53
CA GLU A 37 -11.63 8.88 -12.25
C GLU A 37 -10.98 9.83 -11.25
N ALA A 38 -9.64 9.88 -11.29
CA ALA A 38 -8.85 10.55 -10.26
C ALA A 38 -9.19 12.04 -10.26
N ARG A 39 -10.11 12.44 -9.36
CA ARG A 39 -10.25 13.84 -8.99
C ARG A 39 -8.88 14.27 -8.45
N PRO A 40 -8.37 15.45 -8.84
CA PRO A 40 -7.09 15.93 -8.33
C PRO A 40 -7.16 15.93 -6.82
N THR A 41 -6.51 14.94 -6.21
CA THR A 41 -6.39 14.86 -4.77
C THR A 41 -5.46 15.99 -4.40
N HIS A 42 -5.99 17.00 -3.70
CA HIS A 42 -5.13 17.91 -2.95
C HIS A 42 -4.17 17.01 -2.17
N ARG A 43 -2.87 17.11 -2.44
CA ARG A 43 -1.83 16.31 -1.78
C ARG A 43 -1.79 16.72 -0.30
N ILE A 44 -2.73 16.22 0.50
CA ILE A 44 -2.56 16.12 1.94
C ILE A 44 -1.50 15.04 2.07
N GLY A 45 -0.26 15.45 2.36
CA GLY A 45 0.90 14.56 2.31
C GLY A 45 0.64 13.27 3.08
N THR A 46 0.42 12.18 2.36
CA THR A 46 0.24 10.83 2.91
C THR A 46 1.57 10.16 3.23
N GLN A 47 2.65 10.93 3.33
CA GLN A 47 3.84 10.44 4.00
C GLN A 47 3.52 10.38 5.49
N ALA A 48 3.44 9.16 6.02
CA ALA A 48 3.57 8.95 7.45
C ALA A 48 4.81 9.74 7.90
N GLY A 49 4.60 10.77 8.72
CA GLY A 49 5.68 11.59 9.24
C GLY A 49 6.49 10.73 10.19
N TRP A 50 7.45 9.97 9.68
CA TRP A 50 8.40 9.20 10.45
C TRP A 50 9.19 10.19 11.30
N ARG A 51 8.66 10.45 12.50
CA ARG A 51 9.19 11.47 13.38
C ARG A 51 10.22 10.80 14.25
N ARG A 52 11.39 11.43 14.35
CA ARG A 52 12.44 11.03 15.28
C ARG A 52 11.89 11.05 16.70
N LEU A 53 11.71 9.86 17.26
CA LEU A 53 11.11 9.65 18.58
C LEU A 53 11.94 10.32 19.67
N GLU A 54 13.26 10.43 19.48
CA GLU A 54 14.18 11.15 20.38
C GLU A 54 13.90 12.67 20.47
N ARG A 55 13.19 13.25 19.50
CA ARG A 55 12.78 14.67 19.48
C ARG A 55 11.31 14.89 19.81
N ALA A 56 10.55 13.82 20.03
CA ALA A 56 9.16 13.93 20.46
C ALA A 56 9.10 14.07 21.98
N ARG A 57 8.27 14.98 22.49
CA ARG A 57 7.92 15.00 23.92
C ARG A 57 7.35 13.63 24.29
N GLY A 58 7.96 12.97 25.28
CA GLY A 58 7.57 11.65 25.76
C GLY A 58 6.11 11.61 26.21
N PHE A 59 5.51 10.41 26.11
CA PHE A 59 4.12 10.05 26.41
C PHE A 59 3.04 10.94 25.77
N ARG A 60 2.21 10.33 24.91
CA ARG A 60 0.95 10.93 24.46
C ARG A 60 -0.21 10.25 25.14
N ALA A 61 -1.21 11.03 25.53
CA ALA A 61 -2.40 10.48 26.16
C ALA A 61 -3.11 9.46 25.24
N PRO A 62 -3.75 8.41 25.79
CA PRO A 62 -4.37 7.33 25.02
C PRO A 62 -5.44 7.78 24.00
N HIS A 63 -5.99 8.98 24.14
CA HIS A 63 -7.03 9.53 23.26
C HIS A 63 -6.48 10.44 22.14
N SER A 64 -5.15 10.49 21.94
CA SER A 64 -4.50 11.38 20.97
C SER A 64 -4.50 10.88 19.51
N TRP A 65 -5.10 9.71 19.25
CA TRP A 65 -5.11 9.09 17.91
C TRP A 65 -6.32 9.46 17.06
N GLN A 66 -7.29 10.22 17.58
CA GLN A 66 -8.52 10.60 16.86
C GLN A 66 -8.44 11.96 16.14
N GLY A 67 -7.25 12.34 15.67
CA GLY A 67 -7.03 13.55 14.86
C GLY A 67 -6.66 13.20 13.43
#